data_AF-A0A7S0P6F4-F1
#
_entry.id   AF-A0A7S0P6F4-F1
#
_cell.length_a   1.000
_cell.length_b   1.000
_cell.length_c   1.000
_cell.angle_alpha   90.00
_cell.angle_beta   90.00
_cell.angle_gamma   90.00
#
_symmetry.space_group_name_H-M   'P 1'
#
loop_
_entity.id
_entity.type
_entity.pdbx_description
1 polymer ?
#
loop_
_entity_poly.entity_id
_entity_poly.type
_entity_poly.pdbx_seq_one_letter_code
_entity_poly.pdbx_strand_id
1 'polypeptide(L)'
;EAILAKWADDAFALAFARIENHFFTGRDGVPGFFPREGWLLEEGNLARIRHIPTVIVQGRYDVVCPPVSAYELHSRLPQSTLHMTTTGHSSFEPEIIERLVE
;
A
#
# COMPACT_ATOMS: atom_id res chain seq x y z
N GLU A 1 -7.52 -18.09 -13.80
CA GLU A 1 -8.49 -19.05 -13.25
C GLU A 1 -8.17 -19.50 -11.83
N ALA A 2 -6.99 -20.07 -11.55
CA ALA A 2 -6.62 -20.55 -10.21
C ALA A 2 -6.64 -19.45 -9.11
N ILE A 3 -6.23 -18.22 -9.42
CA ILE A 3 -6.27 -17.10 -8.49
C ILE A 3 -7.73 -16.80 -8.10
N LEU A 4 -8.61 -16.61 -9.08
CA LEU A 4 -10.03 -16.32 -8.83
C LEU A 4 -10.71 -17.44 -8.00
N ALA A 5 -10.37 -18.70 -8.28
CA ALA A 5 -10.89 -19.82 -7.50
C ALA A 5 -10.46 -19.77 -6.02
N LYS A 6 -9.22 -19.33 -5.72
CA LYS A 6 -8.77 -19.13 -4.34
C LYS A 6 -9.53 -18.01 -3.63
N TRP A 7 -9.77 -16.89 -4.31
CA TRP A 7 -10.52 -15.77 -3.71
C TRP A 7 -12.00 -16.07 -3.52
N ALA A 8 -12.55 -17.01 -4.31
CA ALA A 8 -13.92 -17.49 -4.19
C ALA A 8 -14.10 -18.63 -3.18
N ASP A 9 -13.02 -19.14 -2.57
CA ASP A 9 -13.11 -20.12 -1.50
C ASP A 9 -13.62 -19.48 -0.20
N ASP A 10 -14.69 -20.03 0.37
CA ASP A 10 -15.38 -19.44 1.53
C ASP A 10 -14.47 -19.31 2.76
N ALA A 11 -13.61 -20.31 3.01
CA ALA A 11 -12.72 -20.30 4.17
C ALA A 11 -11.65 -19.21 4.03
N PHE A 12 -11.07 -19.07 2.83
CA PHE A 12 -10.14 -18.00 2.52
C PHE A 12 -10.82 -16.62 2.58
N ALA A 13 -11.96 -16.45 1.93
CA ALA A 13 -12.69 -15.19 1.88
C ALA A 13 -13.11 -14.70 3.27
N LEU A 14 -13.63 -15.59 4.12
CA LEU A 14 -14.00 -15.25 5.50
C LEU A 14 -12.79 -14.85 6.33
N ALA A 15 -11.67 -15.57 6.23
CA ALA A 15 -10.45 -15.23 6.94
C ALA A 15 -9.91 -13.86 6.49
N PHE A 16 -9.83 -13.64 5.18
CA PHE A 16 -9.38 -12.39 4.57
C PHE A 16 -10.22 -11.20 5.04
N ALA A 17 -11.55 -11.29 4.88
CA ALA A 17 -12.47 -10.21 5.26
C ALA A 17 -12.40 -9.87 6.75
N ARG A 18 -12.30 -10.86 7.64
CA ARG A 18 -12.22 -10.62 9.10
C ARG A 18 -10.92 -9.95 9.50
N ILE A 19 -9.80 -10.37 8.92
CA ILE A 19 -8.48 -9.82 9.25
C ILE A 19 -8.38 -8.38 8.72
N GLU A 20 -8.72 -8.13 7.45
CA GLU A 20 -8.70 -6.78 6.89
C GLU A 20 -9.61 -5.83 7.66
N ASN A 21 -10.87 -6.22 7.89
CA ASN A 21 -11.81 -5.38 8.60
C ASN A 21 -11.33 -5.06 10.01
N HIS A 22 -10.75 -6.03 10.73
CA HIS A 22 -10.19 -5.81 12.05
C HIS A 22 -9.08 -4.74 12.06
N PHE A 23 -8.19 -4.74 11.07
CA PHE A 23 -7.15 -3.71 10.94
C PHE A 23 -7.73 -2.37 10.47
N PHE A 24 -8.75 -2.35 9.60
CA PHE A 24 -9.39 -1.11 9.16
C PHE A 24 -10.17 -0.42 10.28
N THR A 25 -10.85 -1.18 11.15
CA THR A 25 -11.52 -0.61 12.32
C THR A 25 -10.54 -0.25 13.44
N GLY A 26 -9.44 -1.01 13.53
CA GLY A 26 -8.35 -0.83 14.49
C GLY A 26 -8.82 -0.73 15.94
N ARG A 27 -8.14 0.11 16.74
CA ARG A 27 -8.47 0.38 18.15
C ARG A 27 -9.08 1.77 18.28
N ASP A 28 -10.18 1.87 19.02
CA ASP A 28 -10.85 3.14 19.32
C ASP A 28 -11.21 3.95 18.05
N GLY A 29 -11.45 3.26 16.93
CA GLY A 29 -11.81 3.85 15.64
C GLY A 29 -10.62 4.35 14.79
N VAL A 30 -9.37 4.12 15.22
CA VAL A 30 -8.18 4.48 14.45
C VAL A 30 -7.65 3.26 13.69
N PRO A 31 -7.60 3.28 12.33
CA PRO A 31 -7.10 2.17 11.53
C PRO A 31 -5.64 1.79 11.85
N GLY A 32 -5.31 0.52 11.64
CA GLY A 32 -3.96 -0.01 11.76
C GLY A 32 -3.40 -0.08 13.18
N PHE A 33 -4.22 0.15 14.21
CA PHE A 33 -3.82 0.21 15.62
C PHE A 33 -2.77 1.30 15.90
N PHE A 34 -2.68 2.31 15.03
CA PHE A 34 -1.77 3.43 15.21
C PHE A 34 -2.31 4.41 16.26
N PRO A 35 -1.44 5.24 16.86
CA PRO A 35 -1.89 6.25 17.81
C PRO A 35 -2.84 7.32 17.23
N ARG A 36 -2.81 7.56 15.91
CA ARG A 36 -3.66 8.53 15.19
C ARG A 36 -3.52 8.35 13.67
N GLU A 37 -4.39 9.01 12.92
CA GLU A 37 -4.29 9.12 11.46
C GLU A 37 -3.01 9.85 11.03
N GLY A 38 -2.42 9.44 9.91
CA GLY A 38 -1.19 10.04 9.38
C GLY A 38 0.09 9.73 10.17
N TRP A 39 0.00 8.88 11.21
CA TRP A 39 1.13 8.56 12.09
C TRP A 39 2.40 8.11 11.34
N LEU A 40 2.26 7.31 10.27
CA LEU A 40 3.39 6.87 9.45
C LEU A 40 4.13 8.02 8.74
N LEU A 41 3.42 9.09 8.38
CA LEU A 41 3.95 10.23 7.63
C LEU A 41 4.51 11.33 8.52
N GLU A 42 4.54 11.14 9.84
CA GLU A 42 5.15 12.08 10.76
C GLU A 42 6.66 12.16 10.57
N GLU A 43 7.21 13.37 10.65
CA GLU A 43 8.64 13.61 10.43
C GLU A 43 9.52 12.73 11.31
N GLY A 44 9.15 12.55 12.58
CA GLY A 44 9.90 11.68 13.50
C GLY A 44 9.92 10.21 13.08
N ASN A 45 8.88 9.71 12.41
CA ASN A 45 8.83 8.34 11.91
C ASN A 45 9.56 8.21 10.56
N LEU A 46 9.38 9.18 9.66
CA LEU A 46 10.08 9.20 8.37
C LEU A 46 11.59 9.39 8.52
N ALA A 47 12.04 10.22 9.46
CA ALA A 47 13.46 10.43 9.75
C ALA A 47 14.18 9.11 10.07
N ARG A 48 13.48 8.14 10.68
CA ARG A 48 14.03 6.82 11.03
C ARG A 48 14.34 5.97 9.81
N ILE A 49 13.70 6.21 8.67
CA ILE A 49 13.90 5.44 7.43
C ILE A 49 14.58 6.25 6.33
N ARG A 50 14.86 7.55 6.56
CA ARG A 50 15.36 8.47 5.52
C ARG A 50 16.69 8.04 4.89
N HIS A 51 17.47 7.24 5.60
CA HIS A 51 18.74 6.71 5.12
C HIS A 51 18.60 5.44 4.25
N ILE A 52 17.41 4.84 4.18
CA ILE A 52 17.15 3.62 3.43
C ILE A 52 16.81 3.99 1.98
N PRO A 53 17.55 3.46 0.98
CA PRO A 53 17.17 3.60 -0.43
C PRO A 53 15.75 3.07 -0.64
N THR A 54 14.88 3.90 -1.21
CA THR A 54 13.44 3.59 -1.32
C THR A 54 12.97 3.81 -2.74
N VAL A 55 12.30 2.80 -3.30
CA VAL A 55 11.58 2.88 -4.58
C VAL A 55 10.09 2.69 -4.30
N ILE A 56 9.26 3.55 -4.87
CA ILE A 56 7.80 3.52 -4.76
C ILE A 56 7.25 3.28 -6.16
N VAL A 57 6.51 2.20 -6.34
CA VAL A 57 5.86 1.86 -7.62
C VAL A 57 4.35 1.91 -7.42
N GLN A 58 3.66 2.75 -8.18
CA GLN A 58 2.24 3.03 -7.99
C GLN A 58 1.49 3.07 -9.33
N GLY A 59 0.36 2.36 -9.40
CA GLY A 59 -0.55 2.46 -10.53
C GLY A 59 -1.37 3.76 -10.50
N ARG A 60 -1.39 4.50 -11.61
CA ARG A 60 -2.15 5.76 -11.74
C ARG A 60 -3.65 5.58 -11.58
N TYR A 61 -4.17 4.41 -11.92
CA TYR A 61 -5.60 4.06 -11.83
C TYR A 61 -5.89 3.09 -10.68
N ASP A 62 -5.01 3.02 -9.68
CA ASP A 62 -5.27 2.30 -8.45
C ASP A 62 -6.44 2.95 -7.67
N VAL A 63 -7.56 2.24 -7.60
CA VAL A 63 -8.76 2.65 -6.87
C VAL A 63 -8.85 2.00 -5.48
N VAL A 64 -7.92 1.11 -5.13
CA VAL A 64 -7.83 0.45 -3.82
C VAL A 64 -6.96 1.26 -2.87
N CYS A 65 -5.79 1.68 -3.34
CA CYS A 65 -4.87 2.56 -2.64
C CYS A 65 -4.54 3.77 -3.53
N PRO A 66 -5.35 4.85 -3.47
CA PRO A 66 -5.21 5.96 -4.41
C PRO A 66 -3.81 6.60 -4.45
N PRO A 67 -3.34 7.07 -5.63
CA PRO A 67 -1.97 7.57 -5.83
C PRO A 67 -1.54 8.73 -4.92
N VAL A 68 -2.49 9.44 -4.30
CA VAL A 68 -2.20 10.52 -3.34
C VAL A 68 -1.30 10.05 -2.20
N SER A 69 -1.50 8.82 -1.71
CA SER A 69 -0.71 8.25 -0.61
C SER A 69 0.76 8.05 -0.99
N ALA A 70 1.02 7.51 -2.19
CA ALA A 70 2.36 7.36 -2.74
C ALA A 70 3.04 8.71 -2.96
N TYR A 71 2.30 9.70 -3.48
CA TYR A 71 2.81 11.05 -3.69
C TYR A 71 3.14 11.77 -2.37
N GLU A 72 2.29 11.63 -1.34
CA GLU A 72 2.53 12.20 -0.01
C GLU A 72 3.76 11.62 0.65
N LEU A 73 3.94 10.29 0.57
CA LEU A 73 5.14 9.63 1.08
C LEU A 73 6.40 10.13 0.35
N HIS A 74 6.39 10.13 -0.98
CA HIS A 74 7.53 10.61 -1.78
C HIS A 74 7.88 12.07 -1.46
N SER A 75 6.87 12.94 -1.31
CA SER A 75 7.06 14.37 -1.00
C SER A 75 7.74 14.61 0.35
N ARG A 76 7.53 13.72 1.34
CA ARG A 76 8.18 13.81 2.67
C ARG A 76 9.45 12.97 2.76
N LEU A 77 9.66 12.08 1.81
CA LEU A 77 10.82 11.20 1.67
C LEU A 77 11.53 11.49 0.33
N PRO A 78 12.10 12.70 0.13
CA PRO A 78 12.54 13.20 -1.18
C PRO A 78 13.69 12.40 -1.81
N GLN A 79 14.41 11.58 -1.03
CA GLN A 79 15.42 10.66 -1.55
C GLN A 79 14.84 9.36 -2.12
N SER A 80 13.53 9.14 -2.01
CA SER A 80 12.85 8.03 -2.68
C SER A 80 12.69 8.30 -4.17
N THR A 81 12.54 7.23 -4.97
CA THR A 81 12.15 7.34 -6.38
C THR A 81 10.70 6.90 -6.53
N LEU A 82 9.87 7.72 -7.19
CA LEU A 82 8.46 7.39 -7.47
C LEU A 82 8.28 7.04 -8.95
N HIS A 83 7.87 5.81 -9.23
CA HIS A 83 7.43 5.36 -10.54
C HIS A 83 5.92 5.27 -10.59
N MET A 84 5.31 6.14 -11.40
CA MET A 84 3.89 6.09 -11.71
C MET A 84 3.67 5.34 -13.02
N THR A 85 2.86 4.28 -13.01
CA THR A 85 2.52 3.44 -14.18
C THR A 85 1.07 3.67 -14.62
N THR A 86 0.69 3.24 -15.83
CA THR A 86 -0.67 3.39 -16.36
C THR A 86 -1.55 2.18 -15.99
N THR A 87 -1.48 1.72 -14.73
CA THR A 87 -2.06 0.45 -14.25
C THR A 87 -2.98 0.64 -13.04
N GLY A 88 -3.64 -0.46 -12.62
CA GLY A 88 -4.39 -0.53 -11.37
C GLY A 88 -3.51 -0.88 -10.15
N HIS A 89 -4.15 -1.51 -9.15
CA HIS A 89 -3.54 -1.83 -7.85
C HIS A 89 -2.59 -3.04 -7.87
N SER A 90 -2.87 -4.03 -8.73
CA SER A 90 -2.21 -5.33 -8.61
C SER A 90 -0.71 -5.24 -8.90
N SER A 91 0.10 -5.85 -8.03
CA SER A 91 1.53 -6.02 -8.28
C SER A 91 1.86 -6.90 -9.49
N PHE A 92 0.86 -7.59 -10.05
CA PHE A 92 1.00 -8.43 -11.23
C PHE A 92 0.68 -7.69 -12.55
N GLU A 93 0.37 -6.39 -12.50
CA GLU A 93 0.22 -5.59 -13.72
C GLU A 93 1.58 -5.50 -14.45
N PRO A 94 1.63 -5.66 -15.79
CA PRO A 94 2.90 -5.76 -16.51
C PRO A 94 3.89 -4.61 -16.26
N GLU A 95 3.42 -3.35 -16.28
CA GLU A 95 4.27 -2.18 -16.02
C GLU A 95 4.70 -2.07 -14.55
N ILE A 96 3.91 -2.59 -13.61
CA ILE A 96 4.29 -2.65 -12.20
C ILE A 96 5.41 -3.67 -12.02
N ILE A 97 5.26 -4.87 -12.60
CA ILE A 97 6.29 -5.92 -12.54
C ILE A 97 7.61 -5.40 -13.09
N GLU A 98 7.59 -4.76 -14.26
CA GLU A 98 8.79 -4.18 -14.89
C GLU A 98 9.57 -3.33 -13.88
N ARG A 99 8.89 -2.40 -13.19
CA ARG A 99 9.51 -1.53 -12.18
C ARG A 99 9.91 -2.21 -10.89
N LEU A 100 9.30 -3.35 -10.54
CA LEU A 100 9.60 -4.09 -9.32
C LEU A 100 10.81 -5.03 -9.46
N VAL A 101 11.17 -5.42 -10.69
CA VAL A 101 12.24 -6.41 -10.96
C VAL A 101 13.43 -5.87 -11.74
N GLU A 102 13.41 -4.57 -12.08
CA GLU A 102 14.55 -3.79 -12.58
C GLU A 102 15.78 -3.86 -11.64
#